data_AF-A0A0E3RGW7-F1
#
_entry.id   AF-A0A0E3RGW7-F1
#
_cell.length_a   1.000
_cell.length_b   1.000
_cell.length_c   1.000
_cell.angle_alpha   90.00
_cell.angle_beta   90.00
_cell.angle_gamma   90.00
#
_symmetry.space_group_name_H-M   'P 1'
#
loop_
_entity.id
_entity.type
_entity.pdbx_description
1 polymer ?
#
loop_
_entity_poly.entity_id
_entity_poly.type
_entity_poly.pdbx_seq_one_letter_code
_entity_poly.pdbx_strand_id
1 'polypeptide(L)'
;MGVKVGTVYMDREFFNRKVISKMEKYKVDFVIAAKSNKRIKEMLERHRKENGDTSTVFEYKFQGEEQTFNIVAVWDKEKEYSIFATNKKVSSIDTFVKQIPEEYRKRWNIETGYRVKKDFKIRTCSKSPVARTLFFVVQCIMYNILNVLKSVLDITAYQMKSVINQDIIKAVKEGVNSLSNITVRSFLECLTRYNKERRRALRARLRDL
;
A
#
# COMPACT_ATOMS: atom_id res chain seq x y z
N MET A 1 15.96 -1.65 15.44
CA MET A 1 14.64 -2.24 15.13
C MET A 1 14.62 -2.65 13.67
N GLY A 2 14.63 -3.94 13.36
CA GLY A 2 14.51 -4.43 11.98
C GLY A 2 13.06 -4.79 11.68
N VAL A 3 12.49 -4.25 10.61
CA VAL A 3 11.16 -4.67 10.13
C VAL A 3 11.35 -5.96 9.32
N LYS A 4 10.79 -7.08 9.79
CA LYS A 4 10.79 -8.34 9.04
C LYS A 4 9.50 -8.42 8.22
N VAL A 5 9.63 -8.62 6.91
CA VAL A 5 8.48 -8.87 6.05
C VAL A 5 7.94 -10.27 6.37
N GLY A 6 6.65 -10.34 6.74
CA GLY A 6 5.97 -11.59 7.06
C GLY A 6 5.52 -12.34 5.80
N THR A 7 4.34 -12.00 5.30
CA THR A 7 3.77 -12.60 4.08
C THR A 7 3.34 -11.50 3.10
N VAL A 8 3.60 -11.71 1.81
CA VAL A 8 3.21 -10.80 0.73
C VAL A 8 1.99 -11.34 -0.01
N TYR A 9 0.92 -10.55 -0.04
CA TYR A 9 -0.34 -10.88 -0.73
C TYR A 9 -0.39 -10.14 -2.08
N MET A 10 -0.55 -10.85 -3.20
CA MET A 10 -0.47 -10.25 -4.54
C MET A 10 -1.60 -10.68 -5.48
N ASP A 11 -1.97 -9.78 -6.39
CA ASP A 11 -2.97 -10.04 -7.41
C ASP A 11 -2.54 -11.04 -8.49
N ARG A 12 -3.52 -11.52 -9.27
CA ARG A 12 -3.34 -12.50 -10.35
C ARG A 12 -2.33 -12.11 -11.42
N GLU A 13 -2.06 -10.82 -11.59
CA GLU A 13 -1.10 -10.32 -12.56
C GLU A 13 0.36 -10.59 -12.15
N PHE A 14 0.59 -10.80 -10.86
CA PHE A 14 1.91 -11.12 -10.30
C PHE A 14 2.23 -12.62 -10.35
N PHE A 15 1.30 -13.45 -10.83
CA PHE A 15 1.54 -14.89 -11.05
C PHE A 15 2.42 -15.11 -12.28
N ASN A 16 3.74 -14.89 -12.12
CA ASN A 16 4.73 -15.11 -13.16
C ASN A 16 6.06 -15.60 -12.56
N ARG A 17 6.86 -16.23 -13.43
CA ARG A 17 8.15 -16.84 -13.07
C ARG A 17 9.10 -15.86 -12.37
N LYS A 18 9.25 -14.64 -12.89
CA LYS A 18 10.20 -13.64 -12.38
C LYS A 18 9.84 -13.17 -10.96
N VAL A 19 8.56 -13.03 -10.66
CA VAL A 19 8.08 -12.61 -9.33
C VAL A 19 8.30 -13.72 -8.32
N ILE A 20 7.85 -14.94 -8.63
CA ILE A 20 7.95 -16.08 -7.71
C ILE A 20 9.42 -16.42 -7.41
N SER A 21 10.28 -16.48 -8.43
CA SER A 21 11.72 -16.72 -8.25
C SER A 21 12.39 -15.65 -7.36
N LYS A 22 11.97 -14.38 -7.46
CA LYS A 22 12.45 -13.33 -6.55
C LYS A 22 11.97 -13.52 -5.12
N MET A 23 10.70 -13.89 -4.91
CA MET A 23 10.18 -14.10 -3.56
C MET A 23 10.90 -15.26 -2.85
N GLU A 24 11.16 -16.34 -3.58
CA GLU A 24 11.97 -17.47 -3.11
C GLU A 24 13.40 -17.05 -2.76
N LYS A 25 14.06 -16.30 -3.65
CA LYS A 25 15.42 -15.78 -3.41
C LYS A 25 15.50 -14.94 -2.13
N TYR A 26 14.48 -14.14 -1.85
CA TYR A 26 14.42 -13.32 -0.64
C TYR A 26 13.88 -14.07 0.60
N LYS A 27 13.48 -15.35 0.45
CA LYS A 27 12.89 -16.17 1.51
C LYS A 27 11.68 -15.49 2.16
N VAL A 28 10.82 -14.89 1.33
CA VAL A 28 9.62 -14.20 1.78
C VAL A 28 8.40 -15.06 1.45
N ASP A 29 7.55 -15.29 2.45
CA ASP A 29 6.31 -16.02 2.24
C ASP A 29 5.38 -15.21 1.33
N PHE A 30 4.68 -15.88 0.42
CA PHE A 30 3.71 -15.21 -0.44
C PHE A 30 2.40 -15.98 -0.58
N VAL A 31 1.34 -15.26 -0.93
CA VAL A 31 0.10 -15.81 -1.44
C VAL A 31 -0.34 -14.98 -2.65
N ILE A 32 -0.46 -15.61 -3.79
CA ILE A 32 -0.85 -14.98 -5.06
C ILE A 32 -2.11 -15.68 -5.56
N ALA A 33 -3.13 -14.95 -6.00
CA ALA A 33 -4.19 -15.59 -6.77
C ALA A 33 -3.60 -16.07 -8.11
N ALA A 34 -3.73 -17.35 -8.46
CA ALA A 34 -3.10 -17.89 -9.65
C ALA A 34 -4.04 -17.81 -10.87
N LYS A 35 -3.46 -17.71 -12.07
CA LYS A 35 -4.19 -17.92 -13.32
C LYS A 35 -4.14 -19.41 -13.67
N SER A 36 -5.29 -19.96 -14.03
CA SER A 36 -5.36 -21.33 -14.53
C SER A 36 -4.61 -21.44 -15.86
N ASN A 37 -3.56 -22.26 -15.90
CA ASN A 37 -2.82 -22.59 -17.11
C ASN A 37 -3.12 -24.04 -17.53
N LYS A 38 -2.74 -24.43 -18.76
CA LYS A 38 -3.05 -25.78 -19.30
C LYS A 38 -2.65 -26.90 -18.33
N ARG A 39 -1.46 -26.80 -17.72
CA ARG A 39 -0.93 -27.78 -16.78
C ARG A 39 -1.73 -27.82 -15.46
N ILE A 40 -2.08 -26.66 -14.89
CA ILE A 40 -2.90 -26.58 -13.69
C ILE A 40 -4.30 -27.14 -13.98
N LYS A 41 -4.88 -26.85 -15.15
CA LYS A 41 -6.17 -27.46 -15.57
C LYS A 41 -6.07 -28.97 -15.64
N GLU A 42 -5.05 -29.51 -16.29
CA GLU A 42 -4.85 -30.97 -16.37
C GLU A 42 -4.71 -31.62 -15.00
N MET A 43 -4.02 -30.95 -14.05
CA MET A 43 -3.91 -31.41 -12.66
C MET A 43 -5.26 -31.40 -11.93
N LEU A 44 -6.05 -30.34 -12.12
CA LEU A 44 -7.40 -30.21 -11.53
C LEU A 44 -8.37 -31.23 -12.12
N GLU A 45 -8.37 -31.45 -13.43
CA GLU A 45 -9.22 -32.43 -14.10
C GLU A 45 -8.90 -33.87 -13.64
N ARG A 46 -7.62 -34.18 -13.44
CA ARG A 46 -7.20 -35.48 -12.90
C ARG A 46 -7.73 -35.65 -11.47
N HIS A 47 -7.51 -34.65 -10.61
CA HIS A 47 -8.02 -34.67 -9.25
C HIS A 47 -9.54 -34.82 -9.21
N ARG A 48 -10.26 -34.12 -10.08
CA ARG A 48 -11.72 -34.19 -10.19
C ARG A 48 -12.22 -35.60 -10.51
N LYS A 49 -11.52 -36.32 -11.40
CA LYS A 49 -11.88 -37.70 -11.76
C LYS A 49 -11.63 -38.70 -10.63
N GLU A 50 -10.60 -38.47 -9.82
CA GLU A 50 -10.18 -39.39 -8.76
C GLU A 50 -10.91 -39.13 -7.44
N ASN A 51 -11.09 -37.86 -7.06
CA ASN A 51 -11.53 -37.42 -5.73
C ASN A 51 -12.80 -36.56 -5.77
N GLY A 52 -13.41 -36.39 -6.95
CA GLY A 52 -14.58 -35.55 -7.15
C GLY A 52 -14.31 -34.06 -6.98
N ASP A 53 -15.38 -33.31 -6.72
CA ASP A 53 -15.39 -31.85 -6.57
C ASP A 53 -14.93 -31.43 -5.16
N THR A 54 -13.64 -31.62 -4.88
CA THR A 54 -13.02 -31.39 -3.57
C THR A 54 -11.82 -30.43 -3.65
N SER A 55 -11.59 -29.69 -2.56
CA SER A 55 -10.42 -28.80 -2.46
C SER A 55 -9.13 -29.60 -2.29
N THR A 56 -8.03 -29.10 -2.84
CA THR A 56 -6.76 -29.84 -2.85
C THR A 56 -5.55 -28.90 -2.95
N VAL A 57 -4.37 -29.45 -2.70
CA VAL A 57 -3.09 -28.75 -2.80
C VAL A 57 -2.14 -29.58 -3.65
N PHE A 58 -1.50 -28.94 -4.62
CA PHE A 58 -0.52 -29.57 -5.48
C PHE A 58 0.84 -28.88 -5.35
N GLU A 59 1.91 -29.65 -5.40
CA GLU A 59 3.23 -29.09 -5.67
C GLU A 59 3.35 -28.73 -7.16
N TYR A 60 3.88 -27.54 -7.43
CA TYR A 60 4.05 -27.01 -8.78
C TYR A 60 5.42 -26.35 -8.94
N LYS A 61 5.97 -26.44 -10.15
CA LYS A 61 7.15 -25.67 -10.56
C LYS A 61 7.02 -25.21 -12.00
N PHE A 62 7.56 -24.04 -12.29
CA PHE A 62 7.71 -23.59 -13.67
C PHE A 62 8.74 -24.45 -14.39
N GLN A 63 8.58 -24.59 -15.70
CA GLN A 63 9.53 -25.32 -16.53
C GLN A 63 10.88 -24.60 -16.53
N GLY A 64 11.95 -25.35 -16.23
CA GLY A 64 13.31 -24.82 -16.14
C GLY A 64 13.65 -24.13 -14.81
N GLU A 65 12.77 -24.18 -13.81
CA GLU A 65 13.04 -23.71 -12.44
C GLU A 65 13.20 -24.91 -11.50
N GLU A 66 14.13 -24.80 -10.54
CA GLU A 66 14.32 -25.81 -9.49
C GLU A 66 13.34 -25.64 -8.33
N GLN A 67 12.87 -24.41 -8.12
CA GLN A 67 12.04 -24.04 -6.98
C GLN A 67 10.58 -24.50 -7.20
N THR A 68 10.09 -25.29 -6.24
CA THR A 68 8.68 -25.68 -6.17
C THR A 68 7.90 -24.75 -5.25
N PHE A 69 6.61 -24.59 -5.54
CA PHE A 69 5.65 -23.89 -4.71
C PHE A 69 4.31 -24.61 -4.77
N ASN A 70 3.43 -24.32 -3.82
CA ASN A 70 2.16 -24.98 -3.68
C ASN A 70 1.06 -24.23 -4.44
N ILE A 71 0.28 -24.96 -5.23
CA ILE A 71 -0.99 -24.51 -5.80
C ILE A 71 -2.11 -25.01 -4.90
N VAL A 72 -2.85 -24.09 -4.31
CA VAL A 72 -4.02 -24.37 -3.47
C VAL A 72 -5.26 -24.14 -4.30
N ALA A 73 -6.00 -25.21 -4.56
CA ALA A 73 -7.24 -25.18 -5.32
C ALA A 73 -8.41 -25.37 -4.36
N VAL A 74 -9.21 -24.32 -4.20
CA VAL A 74 -10.37 -24.32 -3.31
C VAL A 74 -11.62 -24.45 -4.15
N TRP A 75 -12.36 -25.53 -3.95
CA TRP A 75 -13.62 -25.78 -4.64
C TRP A 75 -14.74 -24.95 -4.02
N ASP A 76 -15.49 -24.25 -4.87
CA ASP A 76 -16.69 -23.50 -4.54
C ASP A 76 -17.83 -23.93 -5.47
N LYS A 77 -19.02 -24.21 -4.91
CA LYS A 77 -20.19 -24.66 -5.67
C LYS A 77 -20.65 -23.66 -6.72
N GLU A 78 -20.41 -22.36 -6.51
CA GLU A 78 -20.86 -21.30 -7.42
C GLU A 78 -19.79 -20.86 -8.43
N LYS A 79 -18.52 -20.97 -8.05
CA LYS A 79 -17.38 -20.36 -8.79
C LYS A 79 -16.34 -21.38 -9.27
N GLU A 80 -16.64 -22.67 -9.17
CA GLU A 80 -15.71 -23.76 -9.48
C GLU A 80 -14.44 -23.66 -8.61
N TYR A 81 -13.24 -23.78 -9.18
CA TYR A 81 -11.99 -23.71 -8.43
C TYR A 81 -11.43 -22.29 -8.32
N SER A 82 -11.26 -21.82 -7.09
CA SER A 82 -10.41 -20.68 -6.75
C SER A 82 -8.97 -21.14 -6.54
N ILE A 83 -8.06 -20.65 -7.37
CA ILE A 83 -6.66 -21.11 -7.39
C ILE A 83 -5.73 -20.06 -6.77
N PHE A 84 -4.88 -20.50 -5.86
CA PHE A 84 -3.84 -19.69 -5.22
C PHE A 84 -2.48 -20.35 -5.36
N ALA A 85 -1.42 -19.56 -5.36
CA ALA A 85 -0.04 -20.00 -5.34
C ALA A 85 0.64 -19.49 -4.06
N THR A 86 1.36 -20.36 -3.36
CA THR A 86 2.07 -20.02 -2.12
C THR A 86 3.27 -20.91 -1.90
N ASN A 87 4.31 -20.39 -1.27
CA ASN A 87 5.50 -21.14 -0.82
C ASN A 87 5.45 -21.52 0.66
N LYS A 88 4.33 -21.25 1.34
CA LYS A 88 4.12 -21.65 2.72
C LYS A 88 4.13 -23.17 2.84
N LYS A 89 4.70 -23.67 3.94
CA LYS A 89 4.74 -25.11 4.25
C LYS A 89 3.33 -25.64 4.48
N VAL A 90 3.00 -26.73 3.79
CA VAL A 90 1.71 -27.43 3.95
C VAL A 90 1.81 -28.31 5.19
N SER A 91 0.98 -28.04 6.21
CA SER A 91 0.84 -28.91 7.38
C SER A 91 -0.25 -29.96 7.17
N SER A 92 -1.45 -29.53 6.78
CA SER A 92 -2.57 -30.37 6.39
C SER A 92 -3.35 -29.69 5.26
N ILE A 93 -3.89 -30.48 4.33
CA ILE A 93 -4.66 -29.95 3.20
C ILE A 93 -5.89 -29.18 3.70
N ASP A 94 -6.65 -29.77 4.63
CA ASP A 94 -7.88 -29.18 5.18
C ASP A 94 -7.68 -27.81 5.85
N THR A 95 -6.58 -27.64 6.57
CA THR A 95 -6.27 -26.34 7.18
C THR A 95 -5.85 -25.33 6.12
N PHE A 96 -5.04 -25.75 5.15
CA PHE A 96 -4.48 -24.86 4.15
C PHE A 96 -5.52 -24.30 3.19
N VAL A 97 -6.46 -25.14 2.74
CA VAL A 97 -7.54 -24.74 1.82
C VAL A 97 -8.49 -23.74 2.46
N LYS A 98 -8.60 -23.72 3.80
CA LYS A 98 -9.36 -22.70 4.56
C LYS A 98 -8.52 -21.46 4.85
N GLN A 99 -7.27 -21.64 5.26
CA GLN A 99 -6.39 -20.55 5.71
C GLN A 99 -5.99 -19.62 4.56
N ILE A 100 -5.63 -20.17 3.40
CA ILE A 100 -5.07 -19.38 2.29
C ILE A 100 -6.07 -18.35 1.73
N PRO A 101 -7.35 -18.70 1.48
CA PRO A 101 -8.37 -17.71 1.10
C PRO A 101 -8.57 -16.62 2.16
N GLU A 102 -8.63 -16.99 3.45
CA GLU A 102 -8.79 -16.01 4.54
C GLU A 102 -7.62 -15.04 4.62
N GLU A 103 -6.40 -15.56 4.49
CA GLU A 103 -5.23 -14.71 4.44
C GLU A 103 -5.20 -13.82 3.19
N TYR A 104 -5.58 -14.36 2.04
CA TYR A 104 -5.63 -13.59 0.79
C TYR A 104 -6.58 -12.41 0.87
N ARG A 105 -7.66 -12.49 1.68
CA ARG A 105 -8.56 -11.34 1.92
C ARG A 105 -7.83 -10.12 2.47
N LYS A 106 -6.70 -10.30 3.20
CA LYS A 106 -5.87 -9.19 3.70
C LYS A 106 -5.31 -8.32 2.57
N ARG A 107 -5.24 -8.81 1.33
CA ARG A 107 -4.90 -8.02 0.14
C ARG A 107 -5.81 -6.78 -0.01
N TRP A 108 -7.08 -6.91 0.38
CA TRP A 108 -8.06 -5.82 0.31
C TRP A 108 -7.71 -4.60 1.17
N ASN A 109 -6.79 -4.75 2.13
CA ASN A 109 -6.27 -3.64 2.92
C ASN A 109 -5.62 -2.56 2.04
N ILE A 110 -5.02 -2.94 0.91
CA ILE A 110 -4.45 -1.98 -0.05
C ILE A 110 -5.58 -1.13 -0.67
N GLU A 111 -6.67 -1.76 -1.11
CA GLU A 111 -7.81 -1.07 -1.74
C GLU A 111 -8.51 -0.15 -0.74
N THR A 112 -8.70 -0.63 0.48
CA THR A 112 -9.25 0.16 1.60
C THR A 112 -8.32 1.31 1.96
N GLY A 113 -7.01 1.06 2.00
CA GLY A 113 -5.99 2.07 2.25
C GLY A 113 -5.99 3.16 1.19
N TYR A 114 -6.08 2.80 -0.09
CA TYR A 114 -6.18 3.77 -1.19
C TYR A 114 -7.46 4.61 -1.11
N ARG A 115 -8.59 4.02 -0.70
CA ARG A 115 -9.85 4.75 -0.49
C ARG A 115 -9.69 5.82 0.59
N VAL A 116 -9.15 5.48 1.75
CA VAL A 116 -8.92 6.45 2.85
C VAL A 116 -7.83 7.46 2.49
N LYS A 117 -6.77 7.03 1.82
CA LYS A 117 -5.73 7.92 1.32
C LYS A 117 -6.32 8.98 0.39
N LYS A 118 -7.29 8.62 -0.46
CA LYS A 118 -7.99 9.55 -1.36
C LYS A 118 -8.73 10.65 -0.60
N ASP A 119 -9.12 10.42 0.66
CA ASP A 119 -9.70 11.47 1.48
C ASP A 119 -8.68 12.60 1.66
N PHE A 120 -7.41 12.31 1.89
CA PHE A 120 -6.35 13.32 2.01
C PHE A 120 -5.86 13.89 0.68
N LYS A 121 -6.53 13.59 -0.44
CA LYS A 121 -6.12 14.08 -1.77
C LYS A 121 -6.26 15.59 -1.86
N ILE A 122 -5.12 16.27 -1.99
CA ILE A 122 -5.07 17.69 -2.30
C ILE A 122 -5.42 17.88 -3.78
N ARG A 123 -6.48 18.63 -4.07
CA ARG A 123 -6.88 18.97 -5.44
C ARG A 123 -6.05 20.16 -5.91
N THR A 124 -5.44 20.03 -7.09
CA THR A 124 -4.63 21.09 -7.70
C THR A 124 -4.90 21.17 -9.21
N CYS A 125 -4.88 22.39 -9.76
CA CYS A 125 -4.91 22.63 -11.20
C CYS A 125 -3.50 22.70 -11.81
N SER A 126 -2.45 22.57 -11.01
CA SER A 126 -1.07 22.65 -11.48
C SER A 126 -0.76 21.52 -12.47
N LYS A 127 -0.10 21.86 -13.58
CA LYS A 127 0.42 20.90 -14.57
C LYS A 127 1.81 20.36 -14.20
N SER A 128 2.49 20.99 -13.23
CA SER A 128 3.85 20.61 -12.83
C SER A 128 3.87 19.22 -12.16
N PRO A 129 4.69 18.26 -12.67
CA PRO A 129 4.87 16.97 -12.02
C PRO A 129 5.42 17.10 -10.60
N VAL A 130 6.33 18.05 -10.37
CA VAL A 130 6.93 18.29 -9.05
C VAL A 130 5.86 18.64 -8.01
N ALA A 131 4.94 19.55 -8.35
CA ALA A 131 3.85 19.93 -7.46
C ALA A 131 2.89 18.76 -7.19
N ARG A 132 2.56 17.95 -8.22
CA ARG A 132 1.69 16.78 -8.06
C ARG A 132 2.34 15.70 -7.18
N THR A 133 3.63 15.44 -7.36
CA THR A 133 4.39 14.51 -6.53
C THR A 133 4.46 14.99 -5.08
N LEU A 134 4.71 16.28 -4.85
CA LEU A 134 4.70 16.85 -3.51
C LEU A 134 3.37 16.62 -2.80
N PHE A 135 2.25 16.93 -3.46
CA PHE A 135 0.92 16.71 -2.89
C PHE A 135 0.61 15.24 -2.64
N PHE A 136 1.07 14.34 -3.52
CA PHE A 136 0.94 12.91 -3.31
C PHE A 136 1.74 12.43 -2.08
N VAL A 137 2.96 12.94 -1.89
CA VAL A 137 3.78 12.62 -0.71
C VAL A 137 3.11 13.12 0.57
N VAL A 138 2.62 14.36 0.58
CA VAL A 138 1.86 14.91 1.72
C VAL A 138 0.63 14.03 2.02
N GLN A 139 -0.09 13.62 0.98
CA GLN A 139 -1.23 12.70 1.10
C GLN A 139 -0.82 11.35 1.72
N CYS A 140 0.34 10.78 1.36
CA CYS A 140 0.88 9.57 2.01
C CYS A 140 1.18 9.80 3.49
N ILE A 141 1.83 10.92 3.83
CA ILE A 141 2.22 11.25 5.20
C ILE A 141 0.97 11.38 6.09
N MET A 142 -0.04 12.13 5.63
CA MET A 142 -1.30 12.31 6.36
C MET A 142 -2.01 10.97 6.62
N TYR A 143 -2.03 10.09 5.64
CA TYR A 143 -2.58 8.74 5.79
C TYR A 143 -1.81 7.91 6.82
N ASN A 144 -0.47 7.97 6.80
CA ASN A 144 0.36 7.25 7.77
C ASN A 144 0.15 7.79 9.19
N ILE A 145 0.06 9.11 9.36
CA ILE A 145 -0.25 9.73 10.65
C ILE A 145 -1.61 9.27 11.15
N LEU A 146 -2.65 9.25 10.30
CA LEU A 146 -3.96 8.74 10.68
C LEU A 146 -3.88 7.28 11.18
N ASN A 147 -3.12 6.42 10.50
CA ASN A 147 -2.98 5.02 10.92
C ASN A 147 -2.26 4.88 12.26
N VAL A 148 -1.25 5.72 12.53
CA VAL A 148 -0.59 5.76 13.85
C VAL A 148 -1.57 6.26 14.91
N LEU A 149 -2.32 7.33 14.66
CA LEU A 149 -3.32 7.84 15.59
C LEU A 149 -4.41 6.80 15.89
N LYS A 150 -4.86 6.05 14.88
CA LYS A 150 -5.83 4.95 15.03
C LYS A 150 -5.36 3.82 15.93
N SER A 151 -4.06 3.68 16.16
CA SER A 151 -3.54 2.68 17.11
C SER A 151 -3.75 3.06 18.58
N VAL A 152 -4.08 4.34 18.84
CA VAL A 152 -4.25 4.90 20.20
C VAL A 152 -5.64 5.53 20.39
N LEU A 153 -6.25 6.05 19.33
CA LEU A 153 -7.47 6.84 19.35
C LEU A 153 -8.49 6.31 18.35
N ASP A 154 -9.78 6.38 18.69
CA ASP A 154 -10.85 6.19 17.71
C ASP A 154 -11.10 7.48 16.92
N ILE A 155 -10.38 7.62 15.80
CA ILE A 155 -10.43 8.83 14.97
C ILE A 155 -10.61 8.51 13.49
N THR A 156 -11.50 9.27 12.86
CA THR A 156 -11.75 9.23 11.42
C THR A 156 -10.86 10.21 10.65
N ALA A 157 -10.67 9.97 9.35
CA ALA A 157 -9.96 10.90 8.47
C ALA A 157 -10.63 12.28 8.44
N TYR A 158 -11.96 12.34 8.57
CA TYR A 158 -12.72 13.58 8.60
C TYR A 158 -12.43 14.39 9.87
N GLN A 159 -12.51 13.76 11.05
CA GLN A 159 -12.22 14.41 12.32
C GLN A 159 -10.79 14.96 12.35
N MET A 160 -9.80 14.17 11.92
CA MET A 160 -8.41 14.61 11.83
C MET A 160 -8.26 15.86 10.95
N LYS A 161 -8.87 15.87 9.77
CA LYS A 161 -8.85 17.05 8.88
C LYS A 161 -9.53 18.26 9.49
N SER A 162 -10.66 18.04 10.17
CA SER A 162 -11.43 19.12 10.80
C SER A 162 -10.59 19.83 11.85
N VAL A 163 -9.93 19.08 12.73
CA VAL A 163 -9.02 19.61 13.76
C VAL A 163 -7.85 20.36 13.10
N ILE A 164 -7.18 19.76 12.12
CA ILE A 164 -6.08 20.41 11.40
C ILE A 164 -6.54 21.72 10.75
N ASN A 165 -7.73 21.75 10.16
CA ASN A 165 -8.26 22.96 9.54
C ASN A 165 -8.58 24.04 10.59
N GLN A 166 -9.16 23.66 11.73
CA GLN A 166 -9.40 24.57 12.85
C GLN A 166 -8.10 25.16 13.40
N ASP A 167 -7.07 24.33 13.59
CA ASP A 167 -5.75 24.77 14.06
C ASP A 167 -5.07 25.70 13.06
N ILE A 168 -5.15 25.41 11.75
CA ILE A 168 -4.64 26.32 10.71
C ILE A 168 -5.38 27.66 10.76
N ILE A 169 -6.71 27.65 10.83
CA ILE A 169 -7.50 28.89 10.90
C ILE A 169 -7.12 29.69 12.15
N LYS A 170 -6.97 29.02 13.30
CA LYS A 170 -6.55 29.66 14.55
C LYS A 170 -5.16 30.27 14.42
N ALA A 171 -4.18 29.52 13.92
CA ALA A 171 -2.82 30.02 13.71
C ALA A 171 -2.78 31.22 12.74
N VAL A 172 -3.58 31.20 11.67
CA VAL A 172 -3.70 32.33 10.74
C VAL A 172 -4.32 33.54 11.44
N LYS A 173 -5.40 33.36 12.21
CA LYS A 173 -6.05 34.46 12.96
C LYS A 173 -5.10 35.05 14.00
N GLU A 174 -4.40 34.22 14.76
CA GLU A 174 -3.38 34.66 15.74
C GLU A 174 -2.23 35.40 15.05
N GLY A 175 -1.77 34.89 13.90
CA GLY A 175 -0.78 35.57 13.08
C GLY A 175 -1.26 36.92 12.57
N VAL A 176 -2.48 37.01 12.03
CA VAL A 176 -3.09 38.27 11.59
C VAL A 176 -3.25 39.25 12.74
N ASN A 177 -3.71 38.79 13.91
CA ASN A 177 -3.81 39.64 15.10
C ASN A 177 -2.43 40.14 15.57
N SER A 178 -1.41 39.28 15.49
CA SER A 178 -0.03 39.66 15.80
C SER A 178 0.51 40.68 14.79
N LEU A 179 0.13 40.55 13.51
CA LEU A 179 0.48 41.48 12.45
C LEU A 179 -0.29 42.81 12.55
N SER A 180 -1.56 42.80 12.95
CA SER A 180 -2.35 44.02 13.17
C SER A 180 -1.88 44.81 14.38
N ASN A 181 -1.24 44.13 15.35
CA ASN A 181 -0.65 44.75 16.52
C ASN A 181 0.79 45.23 16.30
N ILE A 182 1.37 44.99 15.12
CA ILE A 182 2.70 45.47 14.75
C ILE A 182 2.57 46.80 14.01
N THR A 183 3.44 47.76 14.31
CA THR A 183 3.46 49.01 13.52
C THR A 183 3.91 48.72 12.08
N VAL A 184 3.37 49.47 11.11
CA VAL A 184 3.73 49.33 9.68
C VAL A 184 5.24 49.35 9.46
N ARG A 185 5.97 50.16 10.24
CA ARG A 185 7.43 50.23 10.24
C ARG A 185 8.08 48.90 10.63
N SER A 186 7.68 48.34 11.76
CA SER A 186 8.20 47.04 12.24
C SER A 186 7.85 45.89 11.29
N PHE A 187 6.66 45.92 10.67
CA PHE A 187 6.28 44.95 9.64
C PHE A 187 7.20 45.02 8.41
N LEU A 188 7.42 46.24 7.89
CA LEU A 188 8.29 46.48 6.73
C LEU A 188 9.73 46.04 6.99
N GLU A 189 10.27 46.30 8.18
CA GLU A 189 11.62 45.84 8.56
C GLU A 189 11.71 44.32 8.57
N CYS A 190 10.70 43.64 9.15
CA CYS A 190 10.65 42.19 9.21
C CYS A 190 10.51 41.55 7.81
N LEU A 191 9.64 42.12 6.97
CA LEU A 191 9.43 41.67 5.59
C LEU A 191 10.69 41.87 4.74
N THR A 192 11.39 42.99 4.93
CA THR A 192 12.64 43.31 4.24
C THR A 192 13.73 42.32 4.64
N ARG A 193 13.84 42.00 5.93
CA ARG A 193 14.78 40.98 6.45
C ARG A 193 14.50 39.62 5.84
N TYR A 194 13.24 39.16 5.90
CA TYR A 194 12.82 37.89 5.33
C TYR A 194 13.15 37.77 3.83
N ASN A 195 12.80 38.80 3.05
CA ASN A 195 13.05 38.83 1.61
C ASN A 195 14.55 38.87 1.27
N LYS A 196 15.38 39.48 2.12
CA LYS A 196 16.84 39.49 1.96
C LYS A 196 17.41 38.09 2.17
N GLU A 197 17.00 37.41 3.24
CA GLU A 197 17.45 36.03 3.52
C GLU A 197 17.00 35.04 2.46
N ARG A 198 15.74 35.12 2.04
CA ARG A 198 15.17 34.22 1.02
C ARG A 198 15.85 34.42 -0.34
N ARG A 199 16.15 35.67 -0.73
CA ARG A 199 16.96 35.95 -1.94
C ARG A 199 18.38 35.40 -1.82
N ARG A 200 19.00 35.48 -0.63
CA ARG A 200 20.34 34.94 -0.38
C ARG A 200 20.35 33.41 -0.51
N ALA A 201 19.38 32.74 0.10
CA ALA A 201 19.22 31.29 0.02
C ALA A 201 18.96 30.80 -1.42
N LEU A 202 18.12 31.52 -2.19
CA LEU A 202 17.88 31.21 -3.61
C LEU A 202 19.15 31.38 -4.46
N ARG A 203 19.91 32.45 -4.25
CA ARG A 203 21.18 32.68 -4.96
C ARG A 203 22.29 31.71 -4.58
N ALA A 204 22.30 31.18 -3.36
CA ALA A 204 23.21 30.10 -2.97
C ALA A 204 22.84 28.82 -3.74
N ARG A 205 21.58 28.39 -3.67
CA ARG A 205 21.07 27.20 -4.36
C ARG A 205 21.24 27.23 -5.88
N LEU A 206 21.17 28.40 -6.51
CA LEU A 206 21.38 28.56 -7.95
C LEU A 206 22.85 28.60 -8.38
N ARG A 207 23.79 28.77 -7.44
CA ARG A 207 25.24 28.72 -7.71
C ARG A 207 25.82 27.31 -7.54
N ASP A 208 25.13 26.46 -6.79
CA ASP A 208 25.49 25.05 -6.58
C ASP A 208 24.85 24.10 -7.61
N LEU A 209 24.21 24.66 -8.65
CA LEU A 209 23.64 23.99 -9.83
C LEU A 209 24.51 24.26 -11.06
#